data_AF-A0A930F0S8-F1
#
_entry.id   AF-A0A930F0S8-F1
#
_cell.length_a   1.000
_cell.length_b   1.000
_cell.length_c   1.000
_cell.angle_alpha   90.00
_cell.angle_beta   90.00
_cell.angle_gamma   90.00
#
_symmetry.space_group_name_H-M   'P 1'
#
loop_
_entity.id
_entity.type
_entity.pdbx_description
1 polymer ?
#
loop_
_entity_poly.entity_id
_entity_poly.type
_entity_poly.pdbx_seq_one_letter_code
_entity_poly.pdbx_strand_id
1 'polypeptide(L)'
;VDSSIISLCLSKQSDSKIDTFSIGFDKKSFDETEKSRLVANLIGSNHHEFVISEKDLTSHLDEILLNFDEPFADSSALPSYIVASKTADYVKVALTGDGGDEVFGGYNKYLIGGINQKYTNLVPRFLHQSVLKVANALTKQKGDERGLKFKVRKALNSIDYDNSFFYNIIKLGFTDKEMYIYLNEKDRVKNPLAYYQQKIPNPKNLTDFRNVDKMISLEGDMIVKVDRTSMLASMECRAPFLTREIWNYTLSLPDEYLLKRNNKKMILKKAFENEFPEQFLEKSKKGFGVPVGDWLRQGMRSELLSYIDDKFLEEQDVFDIQNIKKIVLNHLNSVEDNSFKIWTFYCFQKWYK
;
A
#
# COMPACT_ATOMS: atom_id res chain seq x y z
N VAL A 1 8.79 -6.63 11.93
CA VAL A 1 8.85 -8.08 11.69
C VAL A 1 9.84 -8.34 10.58
N ASP A 2 9.53 -8.02 9.33
CA ASP A 2 10.31 -8.48 8.16
C ASP A 2 11.73 -7.94 8.16
N SER A 3 11.88 -6.61 8.13
CA SER A 3 13.20 -5.97 8.19
C SER A 3 13.97 -6.33 9.45
N SER A 4 13.28 -6.48 10.59
CA SER A 4 13.90 -6.89 11.86
C SER A 4 14.53 -8.29 11.77
N ILE A 5 13.82 -9.24 11.15
CA ILE A 5 14.31 -10.61 10.95
C ILE A 5 15.47 -10.62 9.95
N ILE A 6 15.38 -9.86 8.87
CA ILE A 6 16.48 -9.75 7.89
C ILE A 6 17.74 -9.18 8.55
N SER A 7 17.63 -8.09 9.31
CA SER A 7 18.77 -7.49 10.02
C SER A 7 19.38 -8.45 11.03
N LEU A 8 18.58 -9.20 11.78
CA LEU A 8 19.05 -10.25 12.68
C LEU A 8 19.78 -11.38 11.95
N CYS A 9 19.22 -11.87 10.85
CA CYS A 9 19.86 -12.93 10.06
C CYS A 9 21.20 -12.47 9.48
N LEU A 10 21.27 -11.23 8.98
CA LEU A 10 22.51 -10.65 8.46
C LEU A 10 23.54 -10.44 9.57
N SER A 11 23.14 -9.94 10.75
CA SER A 11 24.06 -9.73 11.87
C SER A 11 24.67 -11.04 12.38
N LYS A 12 23.90 -12.15 12.35
CA LYS A 12 24.41 -13.48 12.72
C LYS A 12 25.37 -14.09 11.70
N GLN A 13 25.35 -13.62 10.46
CA GLN A 13 26.21 -14.09 9.36
C GLN A 13 27.43 -13.19 9.13
N SER A 14 27.53 -12.08 9.86
CA SER A 14 28.58 -11.09 9.69
C SER A 14 29.55 -11.14 10.87
N ASP A 15 30.86 -11.18 10.57
CA ASP A 15 31.91 -11.10 11.59
C ASP A 15 32.12 -9.67 12.12
N SER A 16 31.61 -8.67 11.38
CA SER A 16 31.64 -7.26 11.76
C SER A 16 30.25 -6.72 12.06
N LYS A 17 30.20 -5.61 12.82
CA LYS A 17 28.94 -4.86 13.00
C LYS A 17 28.40 -4.43 11.63
N ILE A 18 27.11 -4.69 11.43
CA ILE A 18 26.40 -4.28 10.23
C ILE A 18 25.86 -2.86 10.40
N ASP A 19 25.72 -2.13 9.31
CA ASP A 19 24.98 -0.87 9.28
C ASP A 19 23.48 -1.15 9.15
N THR A 20 22.65 -0.44 9.93
CA THR A 20 21.19 -0.49 9.79
C THR A 20 20.62 0.90 9.66
N PHE A 21 19.63 1.05 8.78
CA PHE A 21 19.07 2.33 8.39
C PHE A 21 17.58 2.36 8.68
N SER A 22 17.10 3.46 9.26
CA SER A 22 15.67 3.66 9.49
C SER A 22 15.25 5.11 9.26
N ILE A 23 13.97 5.28 8.92
CA ILE A 23 13.34 6.59 8.82
C ILE A 23 12.46 6.82 10.06
N GLY A 24 12.55 8.03 10.61
CA GLY A 24 11.51 8.64 11.43
C GLY A 24 10.81 9.78 10.67
N PHE A 25 9.59 10.11 11.09
CA PHE A 25 8.88 11.30 10.62
C PHE A 25 8.66 12.24 11.80
N ASP A 26 8.73 13.56 11.58
CA ASP A 26 8.45 14.57 12.61
C ASP A 26 7.08 14.34 13.30
N LYS A 27 6.11 13.85 12.53
CA LYS A 27 4.78 13.51 13.02
C LYS A 27 4.80 12.12 13.67
N LYS A 28 4.82 12.09 15.01
CA LYS A 28 4.80 10.88 15.87
C LYS A 28 3.79 9.79 15.45
N SER A 29 2.68 10.13 14.79
CA SER A 29 1.72 9.12 14.32
C SER A 29 2.30 8.17 13.27
N PHE A 30 3.34 8.57 12.54
CA PHE A 30 4.01 7.78 11.50
C PHE A 30 5.40 7.26 11.91
N ASP A 31 5.88 7.64 13.09
CA ASP A 31 7.19 7.29 13.59
C ASP A 31 7.25 5.83 14.11
N GLU A 32 8.26 5.07 13.66
CA GLU A 32 8.56 3.70 14.10
C GLU A 32 9.99 3.56 14.67
N THR A 33 10.71 4.67 14.87
CA THR A 33 12.12 4.70 15.29
C THR A 33 12.39 3.92 16.57
N GLU A 34 11.49 3.94 17.55
CA GLU A 34 11.63 3.16 18.79
C GLU A 34 11.82 1.66 18.54
N LYS A 35 11.09 1.08 17.57
CA LYS A 35 11.25 -0.34 17.22
C LYS A 35 12.57 -0.58 16.51
N SER A 36 12.97 0.32 15.62
CA SER A 36 14.24 0.24 14.89
C SER A 36 15.43 0.28 15.84
N ARG A 37 15.42 1.22 16.81
CA ARG A 37 16.44 1.32 17.87
C ARG A 37 16.51 0.06 18.73
N LEU A 38 15.37 -0.51 19.10
CA LEU A 38 15.33 -1.76 19.88
C LEU A 38 16.02 -2.90 19.11
N VAL A 39 15.72 -3.06 17.82
CA VAL A 39 16.37 -4.09 16.99
C VAL A 39 17.85 -3.80 16.82
N ALA A 40 18.23 -2.55 16.57
CA ALA A 40 19.61 -2.15 16.42
C ALA A 40 20.45 -2.45 17.68
N ASN A 41 19.90 -2.18 18.87
CA ASN A 41 20.52 -2.52 20.14
C ASN A 41 20.63 -4.03 20.34
N LEU A 42 19.57 -4.78 20.00
CA LEU A 42 19.53 -6.24 20.10
C LEU A 42 20.64 -6.90 19.28
N ILE A 43 20.89 -6.41 18.07
CA ILE A 43 21.87 -7.00 17.15
C ILE A 43 23.24 -6.31 17.19
N GLY A 44 23.39 -5.23 17.97
CA GLY A 44 24.63 -4.47 18.09
C GLY A 44 25.09 -3.76 16.80
N SER A 45 24.16 -3.32 15.95
CA SER A 45 24.47 -2.68 14.65
C SER A 45 24.96 -1.23 14.79
N ASN A 46 25.67 -0.73 13.77
CA ASN A 46 25.88 0.69 13.56
C ASN A 46 24.56 1.30 13.04
N HIS A 47 23.76 1.87 13.94
CA HIS A 47 22.43 2.34 13.60
C HIS A 47 22.42 3.79 13.10
N HIS A 48 21.83 3.99 11.94
CA HIS A 48 21.61 5.28 11.31
C HIS A 48 20.11 5.55 11.27
N GLU A 49 19.70 6.64 11.90
CA GLU A 49 18.31 7.07 11.95
C GLU A 49 18.18 8.42 11.25
N PHE A 50 17.30 8.47 10.24
CA PHE A 50 17.04 9.65 9.46
C PHE A 50 15.65 10.18 9.77
N VAL A 51 15.56 11.36 10.38
CA VAL A 51 14.29 12.05 10.55
C VAL A 51 13.99 12.83 9.27
N ILE A 52 12.86 12.52 8.64
CA ILE A 52 12.42 13.13 7.39
C ILE A 52 11.35 14.18 7.69
N SER A 53 11.58 15.39 7.19
CA SER A 53 10.61 16.48 7.19
C SER A 53 9.74 16.47 5.93
N GLU A 54 8.62 17.19 5.99
CA GLU A 54 7.78 17.43 4.80
C GLU A 54 8.54 18.14 3.68
N LYS A 55 9.51 19.01 4.03
CA LYS A 55 10.33 19.73 3.06
C LYS A 55 11.28 18.79 2.30
N ASP A 56 11.83 17.78 2.96
CA ASP A 56 12.69 16.79 2.32
C ASP A 56 11.93 15.99 1.25
N LEU A 57 10.67 15.64 1.54
CA LEU A 57 9.80 14.89 0.64
C LEU A 57 9.33 15.72 -0.57
N THR A 58 9.01 17.00 -0.34
CA THR A 58 8.50 17.89 -1.40
C THR A 58 9.60 18.42 -2.32
N SER A 59 10.84 18.56 -1.84
CA SER A 59 11.96 19.08 -2.65
C SER A 59 12.44 18.13 -3.75
N HIS A 60 12.20 16.82 -3.61
CA HIS A 60 12.56 15.80 -4.60
C HIS A 60 11.34 15.23 -5.34
N LEU A 61 10.16 15.83 -5.15
CA LEU A 61 8.90 15.30 -5.65
C LEU A 61 8.95 15.01 -7.17
N ASP A 62 9.43 15.99 -7.94
CA ASP A 62 9.46 15.93 -9.40
C ASP A 62 10.42 14.84 -9.87
N GLU A 63 11.62 14.81 -9.32
CA GLU A 63 12.63 13.78 -9.62
C GLU A 63 12.10 12.38 -9.32
N ILE A 64 11.43 12.19 -8.17
CA ILE A 64 10.92 10.90 -7.76
C ILE A 64 9.76 10.45 -8.65
N LEU A 65 8.77 11.32 -8.90
CA LEU A 65 7.58 10.97 -9.66
C LEU A 65 7.89 10.74 -11.15
N LEU A 66 8.83 11.51 -11.72
CA LEU A 66 9.22 11.39 -13.13
C LEU A 66 10.26 10.29 -13.38
N ASN A 67 10.89 9.75 -12.34
CA ASN A 67 11.77 8.59 -12.44
C ASN A 67 11.02 7.28 -12.75
N PHE A 68 9.69 7.30 -12.68
CA PHE A 68 8.87 6.22 -13.19
C PHE A 68 8.53 6.49 -14.66
N ASP A 69 8.92 5.59 -15.57
CA ASP A 69 8.59 5.67 -17.01
C ASP A 69 7.08 5.60 -17.33
N GLU A 70 6.24 5.62 -16.31
CA GLU A 70 4.79 5.53 -16.35
C GLU A 70 4.18 6.31 -15.17
N PRO A 71 2.91 6.75 -15.24
CA PRO A 71 2.28 7.43 -14.12
C PRO A 71 2.20 6.48 -12.91
N PHE A 72 2.94 6.80 -11.85
CA PHE A 72 3.08 5.94 -10.68
C PHE A 72 2.61 6.65 -9.39
N ALA A 73 1.59 6.08 -8.74
CA ALA A 73 0.86 6.74 -7.65
C ALA A 73 1.06 6.12 -6.26
N ASP A 74 2.00 5.19 -6.07
CA ASP A 74 2.36 4.73 -4.72
C ASP A 74 3.16 5.84 -4.01
N SER A 75 2.46 6.58 -3.15
CA SER A 75 3.03 7.65 -2.33
C SER A 75 4.22 7.24 -1.46
N SER A 76 4.37 5.94 -1.16
CA SER A 76 5.52 5.45 -0.41
C SER A 76 6.82 5.47 -1.21
N ALA A 77 6.78 5.72 -2.52
CA ALA A 77 7.98 5.99 -3.33
C ALA A 77 8.78 7.18 -2.79
N LEU A 78 8.09 8.20 -2.25
CA LEU A 78 8.74 9.39 -1.71
C LEU A 78 9.68 9.08 -0.54
N PRO A 79 9.21 8.48 0.59
CA PRO A 79 10.11 8.09 1.66
C PRO A 79 11.08 6.97 1.25
N SER A 80 10.72 6.08 0.32
CA SER A 80 11.63 5.06 -0.20
C SER A 80 12.86 5.65 -0.88
N TYR A 81 12.70 6.68 -1.73
CA TYR A 81 13.83 7.38 -2.31
C TYR A 81 14.67 8.07 -1.24
N ILE A 82 14.05 8.77 -0.28
CA ILE A 82 14.82 9.51 0.73
C ILE A 82 15.65 8.57 1.62
N VAL A 83 15.13 7.40 2.03
CA VAL A 83 15.98 6.43 2.76
C VAL A 83 17.10 5.90 1.88
N ALA A 84 16.82 5.58 0.62
CA ALA A 84 17.85 5.07 -0.27
C ALA A 84 18.95 6.11 -0.50
N SER A 85 18.59 7.35 -0.81
CA SER A 85 19.50 8.48 -0.99
C SER A 85 20.41 8.68 0.22
N LYS A 86 19.86 8.72 1.44
CA LYS A 86 20.65 8.86 2.67
C LYS A 86 21.48 7.62 3.00
N THR A 87 21.00 6.44 2.64
CA THR A 87 21.73 5.17 2.86
C THR A 87 22.91 5.05 1.89
N ALA A 88 22.80 5.65 0.69
CA ALA A 88 23.82 5.62 -0.36
C ALA A 88 25.14 6.29 0.05
N ASP A 89 25.11 7.16 1.06
CA ASP A 89 26.29 7.79 1.67
C ASP A 89 27.15 6.78 2.46
N TYR A 90 26.57 5.63 2.85
CA TYR A 90 27.21 4.62 3.70
C TYR A 90 27.47 3.31 2.95
N VAL A 91 26.49 2.84 2.17
CA VAL A 91 26.55 1.55 1.47
C VAL A 91 25.95 1.65 0.07
N LYS A 92 26.37 0.74 -0.83
CA LYS A 92 25.78 0.63 -2.18
C LYS A 92 24.81 -0.53 -2.35
N VAL A 93 24.77 -1.44 -1.37
CA VAL A 93 23.86 -2.59 -1.36
C VAL A 93 23.19 -2.68 0.00
N ALA A 94 21.87 -2.81 0.04
CA ALA A 94 21.10 -3.01 1.26
C ALA A 94 20.14 -4.20 1.15
N LEU A 95 19.95 -4.92 2.26
CA LEU A 95 18.92 -5.94 2.36
C LEU A 95 17.63 -5.34 2.92
N THR A 96 16.50 -5.62 2.26
CA THR A 96 15.18 -5.13 2.66
C THR A 96 14.30 -6.27 3.18
N GLY A 97 13.22 -5.90 3.87
CA GLY A 97 12.18 -6.84 4.30
C GLY A 97 11.06 -7.03 3.26
N ASP A 98 11.23 -6.52 2.03
CA ASP A 98 10.20 -6.57 0.99
C ASP A 98 9.85 -8.02 0.62
N GLY A 99 8.59 -8.24 0.24
CA GLY A 99 8.06 -9.58 -0.02
C GLY A 99 7.61 -10.35 1.23
N GLY A 100 7.98 -9.92 2.44
CA GLY A 100 7.62 -10.62 3.67
C GLY A 100 6.10 -10.75 3.89
N ASP A 101 5.32 -9.75 3.50
CA ASP A 101 3.86 -9.81 3.59
C ASP A 101 3.24 -10.75 2.55
N GLU A 102 3.71 -10.76 1.31
CA GLU A 102 3.27 -11.63 0.24
C GLU A 102 3.64 -13.09 0.52
N VAL A 103 4.87 -13.33 0.98
CA VAL A 103 5.40 -14.67 1.23
C VAL A 103 4.73 -15.31 2.44
N PHE A 104 4.48 -14.54 3.51
CA PHE A 104 4.00 -15.10 4.78
C PHE A 104 2.56 -14.73 5.16
N GLY A 105 1.78 -14.12 4.25
CA GLY A 105 0.37 -13.81 4.53
C GLY A 105 0.19 -12.66 5.53
N GLY A 106 0.88 -11.55 5.30
CA GLY A 106 1.00 -10.43 6.23
C GLY A 106 -0.02 -9.30 6.11
N TYR A 107 -0.74 -9.22 4.99
CA TYR A 107 -1.69 -8.14 4.74
C TYR A 107 -3.06 -8.36 5.39
N ASN A 108 -3.68 -7.25 5.79
CA ASN A 108 -5.07 -7.26 6.28
C ASN A 108 -6.05 -7.65 5.17
N LYS A 109 -5.78 -7.31 3.90
CA LYS A 109 -6.63 -7.71 2.76
C LYS A 109 -6.79 -9.23 2.64
N TYR A 110 -5.76 -10.00 3.01
CA TYR A 110 -5.86 -11.47 3.06
C TYR A 110 -6.84 -11.96 4.12
N LEU A 111 -6.75 -11.39 5.33
CA LEU A 111 -7.68 -11.70 6.41
C LEU A 111 -9.12 -11.35 6.03
N ILE A 112 -9.33 -10.14 5.50
CA ILE A 112 -10.66 -9.67 5.10
C ILE A 112 -11.20 -10.52 3.94
N GLY A 113 -10.37 -10.89 2.97
CA GLY A 113 -10.76 -11.80 1.89
C GLY A 113 -11.23 -13.16 2.40
N GLY A 114 -10.50 -13.75 3.35
CA GLY A 114 -10.90 -15.00 4.00
C GLY A 114 -12.19 -14.88 4.81
N ILE A 115 -12.43 -13.74 5.48
CA ILE A 115 -13.69 -13.44 6.16
C ILE A 115 -14.84 -13.31 5.15
N ASN A 116 -14.62 -12.57 4.06
CA ASN A 116 -15.61 -12.41 2.99
C ASN A 116 -16.01 -13.78 2.41
N GLN A 117 -15.03 -14.64 2.08
CA GLN A 117 -15.30 -15.97 1.54
C GLN A 117 -16.10 -16.85 2.50
N LYS A 118 -15.75 -16.85 3.79
CA LYS A 118 -16.50 -17.61 4.80
C LYS A 118 -17.93 -17.09 4.94
N TYR A 119 -18.10 -15.77 4.95
CA TYR A 119 -19.41 -15.14 5.05
C TYR A 119 -20.29 -15.47 3.85
N THR A 120 -19.79 -15.33 2.62
CA THR A 120 -20.57 -15.55 1.39
C THR A 120 -20.90 -17.02 1.17
N ASN A 121 -20.08 -17.95 1.67
CA ASN A 121 -20.39 -19.38 1.69
C ASN A 121 -21.51 -19.75 2.68
N LEU A 122 -21.68 -18.99 3.76
CA LEU A 122 -22.65 -19.27 4.82
C LEU A 122 -23.96 -18.49 4.66
N VAL A 123 -23.88 -17.25 4.19
CA VAL A 123 -25.02 -16.32 4.10
C VAL A 123 -25.39 -16.11 2.63
N PRO A 124 -26.53 -16.63 2.15
CA PRO A 124 -27.01 -16.39 0.80
C PRO A 124 -27.19 -14.90 0.45
N ARG A 125 -26.95 -14.56 -0.83
CA ARG A 125 -27.01 -13.19 -1.37
C ARG A 125 -28.31 -12.45 -1.01
N PHE A 126 -29.46 -13.11 -1.10
CA PHE A 126 -30.77 -12.49 -0.83
C PHE A 126 -30.96 -12.10 0.64
N LEU A 127 -30.41 -12.87 1.59
CA LEU A 127 -30.44 -12.53 3.01
C LEU A 127 -29.55 -11.33 3.28
N HIS A 128 -28.33 -11.33 2.74
CA HIS A 128 -27.43 -10.19 2.87
C HIS A 128 -28.03 -8.92 2.28
N GLN A 129 -28.66 -8.98 1.11
CA GLN A 129 -29.35 -7.83 0.52
C GLN A 129 -30.49 -7.30 1.40
N SER A 130 -31.24 -8.18 2.05
CA SER A 130 -32.29 -7.79 2.99
C SER A 130 -31.72 -7.09 4.22
N VAL A 131 -30.67 -7.67 4.83
CA VAL A 131 -29.95 -7.05 5.96
C VAL A 131 -29.35 -5.70 5.56
N LEU A 132 -28.75 -5.62 4.37
CA LEU A 132 -28.14 -4.40 3.87
C LEU A 132 -29.18 -3.29 3.65
N LYS A 133 -30.37 -3.60 3.12
CA LYS A 133 -31.46 -2.62 2.97
C LYS A 133 -31.90 -2.07 4.33
N VAL A 134 -32.11 -2.95 5.31
CA VAL A 134 -32.49 -2.56 6.69
C VAL A 134 -31.38 -1.74 7.34
N ALA A 135 -30.13 -2.19 7.25
CA ALA A 135 -28.98 -1.48 7.78
C ALA A 135 -28.83 -0.10 7.14
N ASN A 136 -28.92 0.01 5.82
CA ASN A 136 -28.87 1.30 5.12
C ASN A 136 -30.03 2.21 5.54
N ALA A 137 -31.24 1.71 5.77
CA ALA A 137 -32.36 2.51 6.24
C ALA A 137 -32.14 3.03 7.69
N LEU A 138 -31.63 2.19 8.58
CA LEU A 138 -31.41 2.53 10.00
C LEU A 138 -30.16 3.37 10.27
N THR A 139 -29.19 3.35 9.35
CA THR A 139 -27.89 4.03 9.51
C THR A 139 -27.73 5.28 8.67
N LYS A 140 -28.70 5.62 7.80
CA LYS A 140 -28.72 6.84 6.99
C LYS A 140 -29.18 8.03 7.83
N GLN A 141 -28.37 8.44 8.80
CA GLN A 141 -28.58 9.65 9.60
C GLN A 141 -27.51 10.68 9.27
N LYS A 142 -27.88 11.96 9.14
CA LYS A 142 -26.92 13.06 8.96
C LYS A 142 -26.05 13.17 10.23
N GLY A 143 -24.73 13.23 10.06
CA GLY A 143 -23.78 13.54 11.14
C GLY A 143 -22.97 12.36 11.71
N ASP A 144 -23.23 11.11 11.33
CA ASP A 144 -22.41 9.95 11.76
C ASP A 144 -21.44 9.52 10.64
N GLU A 145 -20.48 10.37 10.30
CA GLU A 145 -19.53 10.13 9.21
C GLU A 145 -18.39 9.18 9.60
N ARG A 146 -18.21 8.89 10.91
CA ARG A 146 -17.08 8.08 11.42
C ARG A 146 -17.43 7.10 12.57
N GLY A 147 -18.66 7.07 13.06
CA GLY A 147 -19.07 6.23 14.19
C GLY A 147 -19.39 4.78 13.83
N LEU A 148 -19.95 4.06 14.80
CA LEU A 148 -20.16 2.61 14.72
C LEU A 148 -21.12 2.22 13.60
N LYS A 149 -22.20 2.99 13.39
CA LYS A 149 -23.19 2.73 12.33
C LYS A 149 -22.56 2.86 10.93
N PHE A 150 -21.71 3.86 10.73
CA PHE A 150 -20.92 4.02 9.51
C PHE A 150 -20.01 2.82 9.27
N LYS A 151 -19.27 2.36 10.29
CA LYS A 151 -18.38 1.19 10.19
C LYS A 151 -19.14 -0.08 9.84
N VAL A 152 -20.28 -0.34 10.48
CA VAL A 152 -21.15 -1.50 10.18
C VAL A 152 -21.65 -1.44 8.75
N ARG A 153 -22.16 -0.27 8.32
CA ARG A 153 -22.62 -0.06 6.95
C ARG A 153 -21.49 -0.26 5.94
N LYS A 154 -20.30 0.27 6.21
CA LYS A 154 -19.12 0.10 5.34
C LYS A 154 -18.74 -1.37 5.22
N ALA A 155 -18.72 -2.11 6.33
CA ALA A 155 -18.42 -3.53 6.35
C ALA A 155 -19.45 -4.33 5.52
N LEU A 156 -20.74 -4.08 5.70
CA LEU A 156 -21.80 -4.75 4.93
C LEU A 156 -21.71 -4.42 3.43
N ASN A 157 -21.50 -3.15 3.06
CA ASN A 157 -21.34 -2.77 1.65
C ASN A 157 -20.05 -3.29 1.01
N SER A 158 -19.06 -3.70 1.80
CA SER A 158 -17.80 -4.26 1.29
C SER A 158 -17.85 -5.76 1.02
N ILE A 159 -18.93 -6.45 1.41
CA ILE A 159 -19.11 -7.87 1.11
C ILE A 159 -19.33 -8.02 -0.39
N ASP A 160 -18.57 -8.94 -0.99
CA ASP A 160 -18.67 -9.23 -2.41
C ASP A 160 -18.93 -10.72 -2.65
N TYR A 161 -20.02 -11.00 -3.37
CA TYR A 161 -20.48 -12.33 -3.73
C TYR A 161 -20.00 -12.80 -5.11
N ASP A 162 -19.37 -11.92 -5.89
CA ASP A 162 -18.98 -12.20 -7.27
C ASP A 162 -17.49 -12.61 -7.39
N ASN A 163 -16.85 -13.00 -6.27
CA ASN A 163 -15.44 -13.37 -6.16
C ASN A 163 -14.44 -12.31 -6.69
N SER A 164 -14.90 -11.09 -6.91
CA SER A 164 -14.10 -9.95 -7.37
C SER A 164 -13.48 -9.18 -6.21
N PHE A 165 -13.79 -9.56 -4.96
CA PHE A 165 -13.41 -8.88 -3.73
C PHE A 165 -11.94 -8.50 -3.73
N PHE A 166 -11.09 -9.49 -4.01
CA PHE A 166 -9.65 -9.30 -3.94
C PHE A 166 -9.13 -8.37 -5.05
N TYR A 167 -9.70 -8.44 -6.25
CA TYR A 167 -9.38 -7.50 -7.33
C TYR A 167 -9.88 -6.08 -7.06
N ASN A 168 -10.96 -5.92 -6.30
CA ASN A 168 -11.49 -4.61 -5.95
C ASN A 168 -10.70 -3.96 -4.81
N ILE A 169 -10.28 -4.73 -3.80
CA ILE A 169 -9.56 -4.16 -2.64
C ILE A 169 -8.14 -3.70 -2.98
N ILE A 170 -7.53 -4.22 -4.05
CA ILE A 170 -6.22 -3.77 -4.55
C ILE A 170 -6.30 -2.50 -5.42
N LYS A 171 -7.51 -2.08 -5.83
CA LYS A 171 -7.72 -0.80 -6.53
C LYS A 171 -7.82 0.33 -5.51
N LEU A 172 -6.71 1.03 -5.26
CA LEU A 172 -6.62 2.05 -4.21
C LEU A 172 -7.03 3.47 -4.67
N GLY A 173 -6.91 3.77 -5.97
CA GLY A 173 -7.28 5.07 -6.54
C GLY A 173 -8.77 5.15 -6.82
N PHE A 174 -9.18 4.66 -8.00
CA PHE A 174 -10.56 4.70 -8.48
C PHE A 174 -11.11 3.28 -8.68
N THR A 175 -12.40 3.12 -8.40
CA THR A 175 -13.13 1.92 -8.82
C THR A 175 -13.47 1.99 -10.31
N ASP A 176 -13.75 0.85 -10.93
CA ASP A 176 -14.12 0.79 -12.36
C ASP A 176 -15.30 1.71 -12.66
N LYS A 177 -16.32 1.77 -11.79
CA LYS A 177 -17.49 2.64 -11.97
C LYS A 177 -17.14 4.13 -11.89
N GLU A 178 -16.19 4.49 -11.03
CA GLU A 178 -15.76 5.87 -10.89
C GLU A 178 -14.95 6.34 -12.10
N MET A 179 -14.14 5.46 -12.71
CA MET A 179 -13.40 5.80 -13.93
C MET A 179 -14.33 6.24 -15.07
N TYR A 180 -15.55 5.70 -15.17
CA TYR A 180 -16.54 6.11 -16.17
C TYR A 180 -17.09 7.52 -15.93
N ILE A 181 -17.00 8.04 -14.71
CA ILE A 181 -17.44 9.40 -14.36
C ILE A 181 -16.36 10.42 -14.75
N TYR A 182 -15.09 10.05 -14.61
CA TYR A 182 -13.97 10.98 -14.75
C TYR A 182 -13.26 10.90 -16.11
N LEU A 183 -13.39 9.80 -16.85
CA LEU A 183 -12.80 9.65 -18.18
C LEU A 183 -13.81 9.86 -19.31
N ASN A 184 -13.30 10.43 -20.41
CA ASN A 184 -13.99 10.50 -21.69
C ASN A 184 -14.28 9.11 -22.25
N GLU A 185 -15.35 8.97 -23.03
CA GLU A 185 -15.82 7.66 -23.49
C GLU A 185 -14.75 6.86 -24.25
N LYS A 186 -13.95 7.54 -25.06
CA LYS A 186 -12.86 6.95 -25.86
C LYS A 186 -11.71 6.38 -25.02
N ASP A 187 -11.51 6.89 -23.80
CA ASP A 187 -10.39 6.52 -22.91
C ASP A 187 -10.80 5.51 -21.84
N ARG A 188 -12.08 5.13 -21.78
CA ARG A 188 -12.59 4.18 -20.78
C ARG A 188 -12.09 2.76 -21.07
N VAL A 189 -11.46 2.15 -20.07
CA VAL A 189 -11.06 0.73 -20.09
C VAL A 189 -12.08 -0.12 -19.34
N LYS A 190 -12.73 -1.06 -20.04
CA LYS A 190 -13.83 -1.88 -19.48
C LYS A 190 -13.40 -2.79 -18.32
N ASN A 191 -12.17 -3.30 -18.36
CA ASN A 191 -11.59 -4.12 -17.29
C ASN A 191 -10.06 -4.14 -17.38
N PRO A 192 -9.35 -3.23 -16.68
CA PRO A 192 -7.89 -3.15 -16.76
C PRO A 192 -7.20 -4.40 -16.19
N LEU A 193 -7.89 -5.20 -15.37
CA LEU A 193 -7.34 -6.40 -14.73
C LEU A 193 -7.74 -7.70 -15.45
N ALA A 194 -8.36 -7.63 -16.64
CA ALA A 194 -8.86 -8.80 -17.35
C ALA A 194 -7.77 -9.85 -17.60
N TYR A 195 -6.56 -9.43 -17.96
CA TYR A 195 -5.42 -10.33 -18.17
C TYR A 195 -5.09 -11.16 -16.93
N TYR A 196 -5.03 -10.55 -15.75
CA TYR A 196 -4.72 -11.23 -14.49
C TYR A 196 -5.89 -12.11 -14.02
N GLN A 197 -7.12 -11.63 -14.22
CA GLN A 197 -8.33 -12.40 -13.92
C GLN A 197 -8.44 -13.65 -14.77
N GLN A 198 -7.96 -13.67 -16.02
CA GLN A 198 -7.92 -14.90 -16.80
C GLN A 198 -6.98 -15.96 -16.18
N LYS A 199 -5.88 -15.53 -15.56
CA LYS A 199 -4.94 -16.44 -14.87
C LYS A 199 -5.50 -16.95 -13.54
N ILE A 200 -6.20 -16.10 -12.79
CA ILE A 200 -6.81 -16.43 -11.49
C ILE A 200 -8.24 -15.85 -11.44
N PRO A 201 -9.24 -16.55 -12.02
CA PRO A 201 -10.58 -15.97 -12.22
C PRO A 201 -11.42 -15.86 -10.95
N ASN A 202 -11.12 -16.63 -9.91
CA ASN A 202 -11.89 -16.63 -8.67
C ASN A 202 -10.97 -16.98 -7.48
N PRO A 203 -10.19 -16.01 -6.97
CA PRO A 203 -9.34 -16.27 -5.82
C PRO A 203 -10.19 -16.50 -4.57
N LYS A 204 -10.03 -17.66 -3.92
CA LYS A 204 -10.90 -18.10 -2.80
C LYS A 204 -10.19 -18.24 -1.47
N ASN A 205 -8.88 -18.47 -1.50
CA ASN A 205 -8.08 -18.77 -0.32
C ASN A 205 -6.84 -17.89 -0.27
N LEU A 206 -6.06 -18.00 0.82
CA LEU A 206 -4.88 -17.15 1.01
C LEU A 206 -3.85 -17.38 -0.09
N THR A 207 -3.66 -18.62 -0.51
CA THR A 207 -2.73 -18.98 -1.59
C THR A 207 -3.11 -18.28 -2.91
N ASP A 208 -4.39 -18.25 -3.29
CA ASP A 208 -4.84 -17.52 -4.48
C ASP A 208 -4.61 -16.01 -4.32
N PHE A 209 -4.96 -15.43 -3.16
CA PHE A 209 -4.76 -14.01 -2.89
C PHE A 209 -3.29 -13.61 -3.00
N ARG A 210 -2.38 -14.42 -2.44
CA ARG A 210 -0.93 -14.22 -2.54
C ARG A 210 -0.44 -14.30 -3.98
N ASN A 211 -0.99 -15.21 -4.79
CA ASN A 211 -0.62 -15.32 -6.21
C ASN A 211 -1.15 -14.15 -7.04
N VAL A 212 -2.33 -13.60 -6.73
CA VAL A 212 -2.82 -12.35 -7.34
C VAL A 212 -1.90 -11.19 -6.96
N ASP A 213 -1.57 -11.06 -5.68
CA ASP A 213 -0.66 -10.00 -5.21
C ASP A 213 0.73 -10.12 -5.80
N LYS A 214 1.26 -11.33 -5.97
CA LYS A 214 2.53 -11.57 -6.65
C LYS A 214 2.55 -10.93 -8.06
N MET A 215 1.49 -11.11 -8.84
CA MET A 215 1.44 -10.64 -10.23
C MET A 215 1.06 -9.17 -10.39
N ILE A 216 0.28 -8.61 -9.45
CA ILE A 216 -0.23 -7.24 -9.57
C ILE A 216 0.51 -6.32 -8.62
N SER A 217 0.43 -6.57 -7.32
CA SER A 217 0.97 -5.68 -6.30
C SER A 217 2.49 -5.76 -6.21
N LEU A 218 3.06 -6.96 -6.18
CA LEU A 218 4.50 -7.13 -5.97
C LEU A 218 5.28 -6.76 -7.24
N GLU A 219 4.90 -7.35 -8.39
CA GLU A 219 5.53 -7.12 -9.69
C GLU A 219 5.24 -5.74 -10.26
N GLY A 220 4.03 -5.19 -10.07
CA GLY A 220 3.60 -3.93 -10.70
C GLY A 220 3.70 -2.68 -9.81
N ASP A 221 3.95 -2.84 -8.51
CA ASP A 221 3.97 -1.70 -7.58
C ASP A 221 5.16 -1.78 -6.61
N MET A 222 5.19 -2.78 -5.73
CA MET A 222 6.12 -2.77 -4.59
C MET A 222 7.59 -2.88 -4.99
N ILE A 223 7.94 -3.84 -5.86
CA ILE A 223 9.33 -4.02 -6.29
C ILE A 223 9.74 -2.95 -7.29
N VAL A 224 8.81 -2.50 -8.16
CA VAL A 224 9.04 -1.36 -9.07
C VAL A 224 9.40 -0.11 -8.29
N LYS A 225 8.63 0.20 -7.24
CA LYS A 225 8.94 1.30 -6.32
C LYS A 225 10.33 1.16 -5.72
N VAL A 226 10.60 0.04 -5.04
CA VAL A 226 11.85 -0.12 -4.29
C VAL A 226 13.05 -0.08 -5.23
N ASP A 227 12.98 -0.79 -6.35
CA ASP A 227 14.04 -0.82 -7.36
C ASP A 227 14.27 0.57 -7.97
N ARG A 228 13.25 1.20 -8.56
CA ARG A 228 13.42 2.50 -9.23
C ARG A 228 13.85 3.61 -8.29
N THR A 229 13.32 3.65 -7.06
CA THR A 229 13.71 4.68 -6.09
C THR A 229 15.12 4.46 -5.53
N SER A 230 15.54 3.21 -5.32
CA SER A 230 16.90 2.91 -4.87
C SER A 230 17.92 3.11 -5.99
N MET A 231 17.60 2.76 -7.23
CA MET A 231 18.46 2.99 -8.39
C MET A 231 18.63 4.47 -8.71
N LEU A 232 17.58 5.29 -8.56
CA LEU A 232 17.70 6.75 -8.64
C LEU A 232 18.70 7.30 -7.60
N ALA A 233 18.78 6.66 -6.43
CA ALA A 233 19.77 6.93 -5.39
C ALA A 233 21.12 6.20 -5.58
N SER A 234 21.36 5.56 -6.73
CA SER A 234 22.56 4.76 -7.01
C SER A 234 22.82 3.65 -5.97
N MET A 235 21.76 2.97 -5.56
CA MET A 235 21.78 1.89 -4.58
C MET A 235 21.05 0.65 -5.06
N GLU A 236 21.61 -0.52 -4.73
CA GLU A 236 20.98 -1.82 -4.98
C GLU A 236 20.25 -2.30 -3.71
N CYS A 237 18.95 -2.54 -3.81
CA CYS A 237 18.16 -3.19 -2.77
C CYS A 237 17.93 -4.67 -3.11
N ARG A 238 18.18 -5.56 -2.15
CA ARG A 238 17.89 -7.01 -2.29
C ARG A 238 16.83 -7.42 -1.28
N ALA A 239 15.85 -8.22 -1.72
CA ALA A 239 14.73 -8.68 -0.91
C ALA A 239 14.83 -10.20 -0.63
N PRO A 240 15.50 -10.64 0.46
CA PRO A 240 15.80 -12.06 0.65
C PRO A 240 14.56 -12.95 0.77
N PHE A 241 13.43 -12.42 1.27
CA PHE A 241 12.19 -13.19 1.38
C PHE A 241 11.59 -13.60 0.03
N LEU A 242 11.94 -12.92 -1.06
CA LEU A 242 11.47 -13.25 -2.42
C LEU A 242 12.27 -14.36 -3.09
N THR A 243 13.21 -14.97 -2.38
CA THR A 243 13.93 -16.16 -2.84
C THR A 243 12.95 -17.28 -3.19
N ARG A 244 13.17 -17.93 -4.35
CA ARG A 244 12.25 -18.92 -4.93
C ARG A 244 11.98 -20.08 -3.98
N GLU A 245 12.99 -20.51 -3.24
CA GLU A 245 12.94 -21.58 -2.27
C GLU A 245 11.97 -21.27 -1.13
N ILE A 246 12.02 -20.05 -0.58
CA ILE A 246 11.11 -19.59 0.48
C ILE A 246 9.68 -19.48 -0.06
N TRP A 247 9.52 -18.91 -1.27
CA TRP A 247 8.21 -18.81 -1.90
C TRP A 247 7.59 -20.19 -2.13
N ASN A 248 8.33 -21.12 -2.75
CA ASN A 248 7.85 -22.48 -3.02
C ASN A 248 7.56 -23.26 -1.74
N TYR A 249 8.40 -23.12 -0.70
CA TYR A 249 8.14 -23.73 0.59
C TYR A 249 6.82 -23.22 1.19
N THR A 250 6.62 -21.91 1.25
CA THR A 250 5.37 -21.33 1.80
C THR A 250 4.14 -21.61 0.94
N LEU A 251 4.27 -21.93 -0.34
CA LEU A 251 3.16 -22.42 -1.17
C LEU A 251 2.77 -23.87 -0.86
N SER A 252 3.70 -24.67 -0.32
CA SER A 252 3.42 -26.07 0.04
C SER A 252 2.68 -26.22 1.38
N LEU A 253 2.66 -25.16 2.19
CA LEU A 253 2.08 -25.16 3.53
C LEU A 253 0.56 -24.91 3.49
N PRO A 254 -0.22 -25.51 4.41
CA PRO A 254 -1.59 -25.10 4.64
C PRO A 254 -1.67 -23.61 5.02
N ASP A 255 -2.67 -22.90 4.50
CA ASP A 255 -2.85 -21.45 4.72
C ASP A 255 -2.79 -21.03 6.21
N GLU A 256 -3.23 -21.90 7.12
CA GLU A 256 -3.23 -21.63 8.56
C GLU A 256 -1.83 -21.47 9.17
N TYR A 257 -0.78 -21.99 8.54
CA TYR A 257 0.60 -21.76 8.97
C TYR A 257 1.05 -20.32 8.67
N LEU A 258 0.43 -19.65 7.71
CA LEU A 258 0.76 -18.29 7.32
C LEU A 258 -0.18 -17.29 8.01
N LEU A 259 -1.48 -17.59 8.00
CA LEU A 259 -2.54 -16.75 8.55
C LEU A 259 -3.56 -17.59 9.31
N LYS A 260 -3.60 -17.45 10.63
CA LYS A 260 -4.60 -18.10 11.49
C LYS A 260 -5.37 -17.08 12.31
N ARG A 261 -6.68 -17.01 12.07
CA ARG A 261 -7.55 -15.97 12.66
C ARG A 261 -6.96 -14.58 12.36
N ASN A 262 -6.62 -13.79 13.37
CA ASN A 262 -5.98 -12.48 13.21
C ASN A 262 -4.44 -12.54 13.24
N ASN A 263 -3.84 -13.72 13.44
CA ASN A 263 -2.39 -13.86 13.51
C ASN A 263 -1.81 -14.05 12.10
N LYS A 264 -1.20 -12.98 11.59
CA LYS A 264 -0.57 -12.88 10.28
C LYS A 264 0.91 -13.22 10.38
N LYS A 265 1.51 -13.74 9.30
CA LYS A 265 2.93 -14.16 9.28
C LYS A 265 3.26 -15.20 10.35
N MET A 266 2.31 -16.10 10.67
CA MET A 266 2.38 -16.93 11.87
C MET A 266 3.64 -17.80 11.91
N ILE A 267 3.96 -18.51 10.82
CA ILE A 267 5.17 -19.34 10.75
C ILE A 267 6.45 -18.51 10.87
N LEU A 268 6.51 -17.33 10.25
CA LEU A 268 7.67 -16.45 10.31
C LEU A 268 7.88 -15.93 11.73
N LYS A 269 6.81 -15.47 12.40
CA LYS A 269 6.90 -15.02 13.79
C LYS A 269 7.34 -16.16 14.71
N LYS A 270 6.76 -17.35 14.53
CA LYS A 270 7.05 -18.52 15.35
C LYS A 270 8.51 -18.98 15.19
N ALA A 271 9.05 -18.94 13.98
CA ALA A 271 10.44 -19.32 13.70
C ALA A 271 11.48 -18.43 14.41
N PHE A 272 11.13 -17.18 14.72
CA PHE A 272 12.03 -16.20 15.33
C PHE A 272 11.57 -15.72 16.72
N GLU A 273 10.57 -16.36 17.34
CA GLU A 273 9.96 -15.84 18.58
C GLU A 273 10.96 -15.73 19.74
N ASN A 274 11.94 -16.63 19.80
CA ASN A 274 12.96 -16.67 20.86
C ASN A 274 14.12 -15.69 20.61
N GLU A 275 14.15 -15.05 19.46
CA GLU A 275 15.24 -14.13 19.06
C GLU A 275 14.90 -12.67 19.38
N PHE A 276 13.64 -12.37 19.71
CA PHE A 276 13.18 -11.03 20.00
C PHE A 276 12.52 -10.98 21.39
N PRO A 277 12.45 -9.79 22.02
CA PRO A 277 11.71 -9.62 23.26
C PRO A 277 10.25 -10.05 23.12
N GLU A 278 9.65 -10.50 24.22
CA GLU A 278 8.25 -10.94 24.24
C GLU A 278 7.34 -9.88 23.60
N GLN A 279 6.36 -10.35 22.80
CA GLN A 279 5.38 -9.51 22.09
C GLN A 279 5.97 -8.56 21.03
N PHE A 280 7.29 -8.52 20.80
CA PHE A 280 7.90 -7.64 19.79
C PHE A 280 7.33 -7.92 18.39
N LEU A 281 7.26 -9.20 18.00
CA LEU A 281 6.78 -9.63 16.68
C LEU A 281 5.26 -9.52 16.52
N GLU A 282 4.51 -9.37 17.61
CA GLU A 282 3.05 -9.23 17.57
C GLU A 282 2.60 -7.77 17.37
N LYS A 283 3.48 -6.80 17.61
CA LYS A 283 3.19 -5.39 17.37
C LYS A 283 3.01 -5.14 15.88
N SER A 284 1.86 -4.58 15.49
CA SER A 284 1.61 -4.18 14.12
C SER A 284 2.63 -3.15 13.66
N LYS A 285 3.16 -3.32 12.44
CA LYS A 285 3.94 -2.30 11.75
C LYS A 285 2.99 -1.24 11.18
N LYS A 286 3.40 0.02 11.23
CA LYS A 286 2.78 1.11 10.47
C LYS A 286 3.43 1.16 9.08
N GLY A 287 2.62 1.33 8.03
CA GLY A 287 3.14 1.42 6.67
C GLY A 287 3.92 2.72 6.44
N PHE A 288 4.67 2.79 5.35
CA PHE A 288 5.38 3.98 4.85
C PHE A 288 4.42 5.02 4.24
N GLY A 289 3.27 5.25 4.88
CA GLY A 289 2.27 6.20 4.39
C GLY A 289 2.71 7.64 4.67
N VAL A 290 2.54 8.50 3.68
CA VAL A 290 2.77 9.96 3.80
C VAL A 290 1.45 10.72 3.62
N PRO A 291 1.29 11.90 4.24
CA PRO A 291 0.03 12.64 4.23
C PRO A 291 -0.17 13.44 2.94
N VAL A 292 -0.12 12.79 1.76
CA VAL A 292 -0.23 13.45 0.44
C VAL A 292 -1.46 14.32 0.30
N GLY A 293 -2.60 13.93 0.89
CA GLY A 293 -3.82 14.73 0.87
C GLY A 293 -3.67 16.09 1.58
N ASP A 294 -2.89 16.16 2.66
CA ASP A 294 -2.64 17.42 3.35
C ASP A 294 -1.73 18.32 2.50
N TRP A 295 -0.74 17.74 1.81
CA TRP A 295 0.16 18.46 0.90
C TRP A 295 -0.56 19.00 -0.32
N LEU A 296 -1.44 18.20 -0.93
CA LEU A 296 -2.30 18.61 -2.05
C LEU A 296 -3.19 19.81 -1.69
N ARG A 297 -3.68 19.87 -0.45
CA ARG A 297 -4.48 21.02 0.03
C ARG A 297 -3.65 22.27 0.32
N GLN A 298 -2.35 22.10 0.58
CA GLN A 298 -1.45 23.15 1.05
C GLN A 298 -0.31 23.38 0.04
N GLY A 299 0.87 22.83 0.28
CA GLY A 299 2.10 23.11 -0.49
C GLY A 299 1.99 22.82 -1.99
N MET A 300 1.20 21.83 -2.39
CA MET A 300 1.03 21.42 -3.79
C MET A 300 -0.26 22.00 -4.42
N ARG A 301 -1.01 22.83 -3.69
CA ARG A 301 -2.33 23.33 -4.14
C ARG A 301 -2.24 24.09 -5.45
N SER A 302 -1.27 25.01 -5.56
CA SER A 302 -1.14 25.87 -6.75
C SER A 302 -0.86 25.06 -8.01
N GLU A 303 -0.02 24.04 -7.88
CA GLU A 303 0.31 23.16 -9.00
C GLU A 303 -0.87 22.26 -9.37
N LEU A 304 -1.53 21.65 -8.39
CA LEU A 304 -2.74 20.84 -8.64
C LEU A 304 -3.85 21.66 -9.32
N LEU A 305 -4.00 22.95 -8.97
CA LEU A 305 -4.93 23.84 -9.67
C LEU A 305 -4.53 24.08 -11.13
N SER A 306 -3.24 24.11 -11.46
CA SER A 306 -2.78 24.23 -12.85
C SER A 306 -3.12 22.99 -13.69
N TYR A 307 -3.22 21.81 -13.07
CA TYR A 307 -3.62 20.56 -13.73
C TYR A 307 -5.11 20.43 -14.01
N ILE A 308 -5.92 21.38 -13.55
CA ILE A 308 -7.34 21.44 -13.83
C ILE A 308 -7.74 22.73 -14.58
N ASP A 309 -6.77 23.39 -15.19
CA ASP A 309 -7.01 24.48 -16.14
C ASP A 309 -7.83 23.97 -17.33
N ASP A 310 -8.81 24.75 -17.77
CA ASP A 310 -9.73 24.32 -18.82
C ASP A 310 -9.00 24.05 -20.14
N LYS A 311 -8.09 24.95 -20.53
CA LYS A 311 -7.34 24.80 -21.77
C LYS A 311 -6.45 23.56 -21.72
N PHE A 312 -5.77 23.33 -20.59
CA PHE A 312 -4.93 22.14 -20.42
C PHE A 312 -5.74 20.84 -20.53
N LEU A 313 -6.90 20.76 -19.86
CA LEU A 313 -7.75 19.57 -19.91
C LEU A 313 -8.41 19.37 -21.28
N GLU A 314 -8.80 20.44 -21.97
CA GLU A 314 -9.34 20.41 -23.33
C GLU A 314 -8.29 19.91 -24.34
N GLU A 315 -7.05 20.38 -24.24
CA GLU A 315 -5.94 19.92 -25.10
C GLU A 315 -5.58 18.45 -24.82
N GLN A 316 -5.61 18.04 -23.55
CA GLN A 316 -5.35 16.67 -23.15
C GLN A 316 -6.45 15.69 -23.61
N ASP A 317 -7.72 16.12 -23.58
CA ASP A 317 -8.90 15.38 -24.05
C ASP A 317 -9.04 13.95 -23.50
N VAL A 318 -8.65 13.72 -22.24
CA VAL A 318 -8.76 12.42 -21.54
C VAL A 318 -9.89 12.41 -20.50
N PHE A 319 -10.11 13.55 -19.84
CA PHE A 319 -11.00 13.63 -18.67
C PHE A 319 -12.33 14.31 -18.99
N ASP A 320 -13.37 13.88 -18.29
CA ASP A 320 -14.58 14.68 -18.14
C ASP A 320 -14.25 15.90 -17.27
N ILE A 321 -14.11 17.05 -17.94
CA ILE A 321 -13.61 18.30 -17.35
C ILE A 321 -14.45 18.72 -16.14
N GLN A 322 -15.78 18.63 -16.24
CA GLN A 322 -16.67 19.07 -15.17
C GLN A 322 -16.50 18.21 -13.92
N ASN A 323 -16.48 16.89 -14.08
CA ASN A 323 -16.41 15.95 -12.96
C ASN A 323 -15.01 15.94 -12.33
N ILE A 324 -13.93 16.00 -13.12
CA ILE A 324 -12.56 16.01 -12.58
C ILE A 324 -12.27 17.31 -11.81
N LYS A 325 -12.69 18.47 -12.33
CA LYS A 325 -12.57 19.75 -11.61
C LYS A 325 -13.33 19.70 -10.29
N LYS A 326 -14.54 19.16 -10.29
CA LYS A 326 -15.37 19.07 -9.09
C LYS A 326 -14.73 18.22 -8.00
N ILE A 327 -14.22 17.03 -8.31
CA ILE A 327 -13.60 16.17 -7.28
C ILE A 327 -12.31 16.80 -6.72
N VAL A 328 -11.50 17.44 -7.58
CA VAL A 328 -10.30 18.17 -7.16
C VAL A 328 -10.65 19.32 -6.23
N LEU A 329 -11.60 20.18 -6.61
CA LEU A 329 -12.03 21.32 -5.79
C LEU A 329 -12.68 20.87 -4.47
N ASN A 330 -13.47 19.80 -4.47
CA ASN A 330 -14.05 19.23 -3.25
C ASN A 330 -12.96 18.78 -2.26
N HIS A 331 -11.90 18.13 -2.76
CA HIS A 331 -10.77 17.73 -1.92
C HIS A 331 -9.99 18.93 -1.38
N LEU A 332 -9.70 19.89 -2.25
CA LEU A 332 -8.98 21.12 -1.93
C LEU A 332 -9.71 21.99 -0.90
N ASN A 333 -11.04 21.95 -0.89
CA ASN A 333 -11.88 22.71 0.04
C ASN A 333 -12.35 21.87 1.24
N SER A 334 -11.78 20.68 1.43
CA SER A 334 -12.11 19.77 2.55
C SER A 334 -13.59 19.36 2.63
N VAL A 335 -14.32 19.40 1.51
CA VAL A 335 -15.70 18.93 1.42
C VAL A 335 -15.73 17.40 1.51
N GLU A 336 -14.79 16.73 0.85
CA GLU A 336 -14.63 15.28 0.89
C GLU A 336 -13.15 14.89 0.89
N ASP A 337 -12.80 13.80 1.59
CA ASP A 337 -11.45 13.26 1.57
C ASP A 337 -11.24 12.31 0.38
N ASN A 338 -10.79 12.87 -0.73
CA ASN A 338 -10.39 12.13 -1.93
C ASN A 338 -8.86 11.96 -2.08
N SER A 339 -8.11 11.91 -0.97
CA SER A 339 -6.63 11.93 -0.98
C SER A 339 -6.00 10.96 -2.00
N PHE A 340 -6.35 9.67 -1.98
CA PHE A 340 -5.77 8.69 -2.92
C PHE A 340 -6.13 8.97 -4.37
N LYS A 341 -7.38 9.34 -4.66
CA LYS A 341 -7.86 9.66 -6.01
C LYS A 341 -7.16 10.88 -6.60
N ILE A 342 -7.08 11.95 -5.81
CA ILE A 342 -6.45 13.20 -6.26
C ILE A 342 -4.95 13.02 -6.37
N TRP A 343 -4.33 12.22 -5.50
CA TRP A 343 -2.93 11.83 -5.65
C TRP A 343 -2.69 11.04 -6.95
N THR A 344 -3.53 10.05 -7.27
CA THR A 344 -3.45 9.32 -8.54
C THR A 344 -3.59 10.25 -9.75
N PHE A 345 -4.56 11.17 -9.72
CA PHE A 345 -4.72 12.19 -10.76
C PHE A 345 -3.50 13.11 -10.85
N TYR A 346 -2.98 13.59 -9.71
CA TYR A 346 -1.81 14.45 -9.66
C TYR A 346 -0.58 13.76 -10.26
N CYS A 347 -0.28 12.52 -9.89
CA CYS A 347 0.83 11.75 -10.47
C CYS A 347 0.67 11.57 -11.98
N PHE A 348 -0.54 11.29 -12.45
CA PHE A 348 -0.81 11.19 -13.88
C PHE A 348 -0.55 12.51 -14.61
N GLN A 349 -1.05 13.62 -14.09
CA GLN A 349 -0.87 14.94 -14.71
C GLN A 349 0.59 15.39 -14.68
N LYS A 350 1.32 15.06 -13.60
CA LYS A 350 2.75 15.31 -13.48
C LYS A 350 3.55 14.57 -14.54
N TRP A 351 3.23 13.29 -14.79
CA TRP A 351 3.88 12.47 -15.81
C TRP A 351 3.50 12.87 -17.24
N TYR A 352 2.24 13.28 -17.46
CA TYR A 352 1.73 13.62 -18.79
C TYR A 352 2.34 14.93 -19.33
N LYS A 353 2.56 15.90 -18.45
CA LYS A 353 3.10 17.22 -18.77
C LYS A 353 4.61 17.16 -18.96
#